data_AF-A5JW35-F1
#
_entry.id   AF-A5JW35-F1
#
_cell.length_a   1.000
_cell.length_b   1.000
_cell.length_c   1.000
_cell.angle_alpha   90.00
_cell.angle_beta   90.00
_cell.angle_gamma   90.00
#
_symmetry.space_group_name_H-M   'P 1'
#
loop_
_entity.id
_entity.type
_entity.pdbx_description
1 polymer ?
#
loop_
_entity_poly.entity_id
_entity_poly.type
_entity_poly.pdbx_seq_one_letter_code
_entity_poly.pdbx_strand_id
1 'polypeptide(L)'
;MQSIFVQNFSQNQALAPMCLHAAFHDCWNGCNGALFMPEEIDRPENAGLPPLKPYLMPFTSQFPCISIADLINSCAVTALKFLNGPDVPVYYGRLDRNVPDPTGLIPEPTMSLSALINAFSAIGFSKEDVVTLSGAHSVGVCHGIPMCPGHNTSFGNHYYQELIEGDLSGKLPTDVELLEDNTMRSLVQQYANDNSQFFSDFSRVFGKYISRIHCNQTSTGPCPLDDIGNSTTSTSTSSVTSSVIPVVASPSSSFPSSSSPIIIGSPIVISSSSSSSSSTSSSESFPPVPPISGPFSNPPSNPGGSVLSV
;
A
#
# COMPACT_ATOMS: atom_id res chain seq x y z
N MET A 1 -0.61 -13.51 -3.42
CA MET A 1 -1.26 -12.18 -3.58
C MET A 1 -0.47 -11.28 -4.51
N GLN A 2 0.75 -10.84 -4.15
CA GLN A 2 1.56 -9.92 -4.97
C GLN A 2 1.76 -10.37 -6.43
N SER A 3 2.02 -11.66 -6.66
CA SER A 3 2.14 -12.21 -8.02
C SER A 3 0.88 -12.03 -8.86
N ILE A 4 -0.30 -12.11 -8.24
CA ILE A 4 -1.59 -11.91 -8.93
C ILE A 4 -1.79 -10.43 -9.25
N PHE A 5 -1.39 -9.52 -8.36
CA PHE A 5 -1.38 -8.08 -8.66
C PHE A 5 -0.50 -7.77 -9.86
N VAL A 6 0.75 -8.26 -9.86
CA VAL A 6 1.68 -8.06 -10.99
C VAL A 6 1.12 -8.62 -12.29
N GLN A 7 0.46 -9.78 -12.25
CA GLN A 7 -0.22 -10.34 -13.41
C GLN A 7 -1.34 -9.41 -13.92
N ASN A 8 -2.19 -8.91 -13.02
CA ASN A 8 -3.26 -7.98 -13.37
C ASN A 8 -2.72 -6.66 -13.93
N PHE A 9 -1.66 -6.11 -13.34
CA PHE A 9 -1.00 -4.89 -13.83
C PHE A 9 -0.38 -5.10 -15.22
N SER A 10 0.16 -6.29 -15.49
CA SER A 10 0.69 -6.65 -16.81
C SER A 10 -0.40 -6.73 -17.87
N GLN A 11 -1.63 -7.09 -17.49
CA GLN A 11 -2.79 -7.13 -18.39
C GLN A 11 -3.45 -5.75 -18.56
N ASN A 12 -3.48 -4.96 -17.49
CA ASN A 12 -4.01 -3.61 -17.49
C ASN A 12 -3.15 -2.71 -16.59
N GLN A 13 -2.23 -1.96 -17.21
CA GLN A 13 -1.27 -1.12 -16.49
C GLN A 13 -1.93 0.05 -15.74
N ALA A 14 -3.16 0.46 -16.11
CA ALA A 14 -3.88 1.51 -15.40
C ALA A 14 -4.22 1.13 -13.95
N LEU A 15 -4.26 -0.18 -13.63
CA LEU A 15 -4.55 -0.66 -12.28
C LEU A 15 -3.45 -0.30 -11.27
N ALA A 16 -2.19 -0.19 -11.70
CA ALA A 16 -1.08 0.13 -10.80
C ALA A 16 -1.21 1.55 -10.19
N PRO A 17 -1.31 2.65 -10.97
CA PRO A 17 -1.53 3.97 -10.41
C PRO A 17 -2.89 4.09 -9.69
N MET A 18 -3.93 3.37 -10.14
CA MET A 18 -5.20 3.31 -9.41
C MET A 18 -5.05 2.75 -7.99
N CYS A 19 -4.12 1.82 -7.75
CA CYS A 19 -3.86 1.31 -6.41
C CYS A 19 -3.15 2.34 -5.51
N LEU A 20 -2.28 3.19 -6.06
CA LEU A 20 -1.71 4.32 -5.31
C LEU A 20 -2.79 5.33 -4.94
N HIS A 21 -3.65 5.65 -5.91
CA HIS A 21 -4.80 6.55 -5.72
C HIS A 21 -5.76 6.01 -4.65
N ALA A 22 -6.08 4.71 -4.70
CA ALA A 22 -6.94 4.08 -3.70
C ALA A 22 -6.33 4.13 -2.29
N ALA A 23 -5.02 3.90 -2.15
CA ALA A 23 -4.36 4.02 -0.85
C ALA A 23 -4.37 5.46 -0.34
N PHE A 24 -4.22 6.47 -1.20
CA PHE A 24 -4.37 7.86 -0.78
C PHE A 24 -5.75 8.13 -0.18
N HIS A 25 -6.81 7.75 -0.89
CA HIS A 25 -8.19 8.02 -0.49
C HIS A 25 -8.62 7.22 0.75
N ASP A 26 -8.27 5.93 0.83
CA ASP A 26 -8.64 5.09 1.98
C ASP A 26 -7.89 5.48 3.26
N CYS A 27 -6.65 5.96 3.13
CA CYS A 27 -5.81 6.25 4.30
C CYS A 27 -6.00 7.64 4.87
N TRP A 28 -6.78 8.52 4.24
CA TRP A 28 -6.96 9.89 4.73
C TRP A 28 -7.60 9.96 6.11
N ASN A 29 -8.59 9.12 6.39
CA ASN A 29 -9.17 8.94 7.72
C ASN A 29 -8.68 7.64 8.39
N GLY A 30 -7.44 7.25 8.08
CA GLY A 30 -6.72 6.10 8.62
C GLY A 30 -7.17 4.80 7.98
N CYS A 31 -6.28 4.23 7.16
CA CYS A 31 -6.44 3.08 6.28
C CYS A 31 -7.37 1.99 6.84
N ASN A 32 -8.66 2.05 6.50
CA ASN A 32 -9.71 1.31 7.18
C ASN A 32 -10.65 0.55 6.24
N GLY A 33 -10.36 0.53 4.93
CA GLY A 33 -11.13 -0.21 3.94
C GLY A 33 -12.49 0.40 3.61
N ALA A 34 -12.87 1.54 4.22
CA ALA A 34 -14.15 2.19 3.99
C ALA A 34 -14.31 2.66 2.54
N LEU A 35 -13.21 2.89 1.82
CA LEU A 35 -13.23 3.29 0.41
C LEU A 35 -14.14 2.40 -0.45
N PHE A 36 -14.17 1.09 -0.22
CA PHE A 36 -14.97 0.15 -1.01
C PHE A 36 -16.39 -0.06 -0.47
N MET A 37 -16.85 0.70 0.52
CA MET A 37 -18.24 0.69 0.95
C MET A 37 -19.14 1.33 -0.12
N PRO A 38 -20.38 0.82 -0.32
CA PRO A 38 -21.31 1.35 -1.31
C PRO A 38 -21.57 2.86 -1.18
N GLU A 39 -21.55 3.38 0.05
CA GLU A 39 -21.82 4.79 0.37
C GLU A 39 -20.60 5.71 0.15
N GLU A 40 -19.43 5.14 -0.16
CA GLU A 40 -18.17 5.87 -0.27
C GLU A 40 -17.54 5.78 -1.67
N ILE A 41 -17.50 4.59 -2.28
CA ILE A 41 -16.79 4.37 -3.55
C ILE A 41 -17.31 5.23 -4.71
N ASP A 42 -18.60 5.55 -4.71
CA ASP A 42 -19.26 6.31 -5.77
C ASP A 42 -19.32 7.82 -5.50
N ARG A 43 -18.67 8.30 -4.43
CA ARG A 43 -18.61 9.75 -4.13
C ARG A 43 -17.77 10.49 -5.19
N PRO A 44 -18.07 11.78 -5.45
CA PRO A 44 -17.34 12.56 -6.46
C PRO A 44 -15.83 12.58 -6.26
N GLU A 45 -15.36 12.69 -5.02
CA GLU A 45 -13.93 12.68 -4.68
C GLU A 45 -13.25 11.35 -5.04
N ASN A 46 -13.99 10.22 -5.07
CA ASN A 46 -13.47 8.89 -5.39
C ASN A 46 -13.63 8.54 -6.88
N ALA A 47 -13.97 9.50 -7.74
CA ALA A 47 -14.17 9.26 -9.16
C ALA A 47 -12.92 8.61 -9.80
N GLY A 48 -13.12 7.54 -10.55
CA GLY A 48 -12.03 6.76 -11.16
C GLY A 48 -11.58 5.54 -10.36
N LEU A 49 -11.94 5.43 -9.07
CA LEU A 49 -11.65 4.27 -8.22
C LEU A 49 -12.66 3.10 -8.32
N PRO A 50 -13.95 3.27 -8.67
CA PRO A 50 -14.89 2.15 -8.78
C PRO A 50 -14.42 0.96 -9.65
N PRO A 51 -13.74 1.17 -10.79
CA PRO A 51 -13.22 0.07 -11.60
C PRO A 51 -12.18 -0.81 -10.89
N LEU A 52 -11.54 -0.34 -9.81
CA LEU A 52 -10.53 -1.12 -9.07
C LEU A 52 -11.16 -2.20 -8.17
N LYS A 53 -12.33 -1.90 -7.59
CA LYS A 53 -13.05 -2.78 -6.66
C LYS A 53 -13.23 -4.22 -7.17
N PRO A 54 -13.70 -4.49 -8.41
CA PRO A 54 -13.84 -5.87 -8.91
C PRO A 54 -12.51 -6.62 -9.09
N TYR A 55 -11.36 -5.94 -9.12
CA TYR A 55 -10.04 -6.60 -9.16
C TYR A 55 -9.53 -6.96 -7.78
N LEU A 56 -9.83 -6.16 -6.76
CA LEU A 56 -9.38 -6.38 -5.39
C LEU A 56 -10.36 -7.28 -4.60
N MET A 57 -11.66 -7.00 -4.62
CA MET A 57 -12.63 -7.72 -3.79
C MET A 57 -12.62 -9.26 -3.92
N PRO A 58 -12.31 -9.89 -5.06
CA PRO A 58 -12.19 -11.36 -5.14
C PRO A 58 -11.13 -11.96 -4.20
N PHE A 59 -10.15 -11.18 -3.76
CA PHE A 59 -9.13 -11.62 -2.82
C PHE A 59 -9.68 -11.88 -1.42
N THR A 60 -10.77 -11.21 -1.00
CA THR A 60 -11.36 -11.45 0.33
C THR A 60 -11.97 -12.85 0.43
N SER A 61 -12.39 -13.43 -0.70
CA SER A 61 -12.85 -14.82 -0.76
C SER A 61 -11.69 -15.83 -0.82
N GLN A 62 -10.59 -15.48 -1.49
CA GLN A 62 -9.41 -16.34 -1.61
C GLN A 62 -8.52 -16.32 -0.36
N PHE A 63 -8.50 -15.21 0.36
CA PHE A 63 -7.69 -14.96 1.55
C PHE A 63 -8.58 -14.38 2.66
N PRO A 64 -9.45 -15.18 3.32
CA PRO A 64 -10.45 -14.67 4.25
C PRO A 64 -9.91 -13.90 5.46
N CYS A 65 -8.63 -14.05 5.77
CA CYS A 65 -7.97 -13.35 6.87
C CYS A 65 -7.47 -11.94 6.50
N ILE A 66 -7.50 -11.55 5.21
CA ILE A 66 -7.07 -10.21 4.80
C ILE A 66 -8.23 -9.22 4.88
N SER A 67 -7.97 -8.07 5.49
CA SER A 67 -8.88 -6.94 5.46
C SER A 67 -8.84 -6.23 4.10
N ILE A 68 -9.91 -5.53 3.74
CA ILE A 68 -9.97 -4.64 2.59
C ILE A 68 -8.90 -3.54 2.72
N ALA A 69 -8.71 -3.00 3.92
CA ALA A 69 -7.66 -2.04 4.24
C ALA A 69 -6.26 -2.57 3.89
N ASP A 70 -5.91 -3.77 4.33
CA ASP A 70 -4.61 -4.39 4.02
C ASP A 70 -4.48 -4.72 2.53
N LEU A 71 -5.58 -5.04 1.87
CA LEU A 71 -5.61 -5.33 0.45
C LEU A 71 -5.31 -4.10 -0.41
N ILE A 72 -5.92 -2.95 -0.09
CA ILE A 72 -5.66 -1.66 -0.76
C ILE A 72 -4.18 -1.29 -0.61
N ASN A 73 -3.67 -1.32 0.62
CA ASN A 73 -2.28 -0.96 0.91
C ASN A 73 -1.27 -1.95 0.29
N SER A 74 -1.59 -3.25 0.28
CA SER A 74 -0.79 -4.25 -0.43
C SER A 74 -0.77 -4.01 -1.93
N CYS A 75 -1.88 -3.55 -2.51
CA CYS A 75 -1.94 -3.21 -3.92
C CYS A 75 -1.03 -2.02 -4.23
N ALA A 76 -1.08 -0.96 -3.41
CA ALA A 76 -0.27 0.25 -3.61
C ALA A 76 1.24 -0.03 -3.56
N VAL A 77 1.73 -0.76 -2.54
CA VAL A 77 3.17 -1.07 -2.46
C VAL A 77 3.62 -2.02 -3.58
N THR A 78 2.74 -2.92 -4.02
CA THR A 78 3.04 -3.79 -5.17
C THR A 78 3.06 -2.98 -6.47
N ALA A 79 2.18 -1.98 -6.60
CA ALA A 79 2.15 -1.07 -7.73
C ALA A 79 3.42 -0.23 -7.82
N LEU A 80 3.92 0.34 -6.71
CA LEU A 80 5.20 1.06 -6.69
C LEU A 80 6.33 0.20 -7.22
N LYS A 81 6.45 -1.04 -6.72
CA LYS A 81 7.48 -1.98 -7.17
C LYS A 81 7.33 -2.34 -8.65
N PHE A 82 6.09 -2.56 -9.11
CA PHE A 82 5.80 -2.85 -10.52
C PHE A 82 6.18 -1.69 -11.43
N LEU A 83 5.95 -0.46 -10.97
CA LEU A 83 6.26 0.79 -11.67
C LEU A 83 7.73 1.23 -11.47
N ASN A 84 8.65 0.35 -11.05
CA ASN A 84 10.06 0.69 -10.82
C ASN A 84 10.32 1.76 -9.73
N GLY A 85 9.36 2.00 -8.86
CA GLY A 85 9.47 2.91 -7.72
C GLY A 85 10.23 2.29 -6.52
N PRO A 86 10.25 3.00 -5.38
CA PRO A 86 10.94 2.54 -4.18
C PRO A 86 10.24 1.33 -3.55
N ASP A 87 11.02 0.49 -2.86
CA ASP A 87 10.46 -0.50 -1.94
C ASP A 87 9.89 0.23 -0.70
N VAL A 88 8.61 0.02 -0.42
CA VAL A 88 7.92 0.57 0.77
C VAL A 88 7.47 -0.58 1.65
N PRO A 89 7.84 -0.61 2.95
CA PRO A 89 7.39 -1.65 3.86
C PRO A 89 5.87 -1.53 4.10
N VAL A 90 5.17 -2.65 4.00
CA VAL A 90 3.76 -2.77 4.38
C VAL A 90 3.63 -3.71 5.57
N TYR A 91 2.89 -3.28 6.58
CA TYR A 91 2.54 -4.08 7.75
C TYR A 91 1.09 -4.50 7.65
N TYR A 92 0.77 -5.73 8.04
CA TYR A 92 -0.57 -6.28 8.00
C TYR A 92 -1.22 -6.23 9.39
N GLY A 93 -2.55 -6.32 9.43
CA GLY A 93 -3.36 -6.31 10.64
C GLY A 93 -4.34 -5.14 10.73
N ARG A 94 -4.54 -4.37 9.65
CA ARG A 94 -5.55 -3.30 9.64
C ARG A 94 -6.95 -3.91 9.78
N LEU A 95 -7.81 -3.24 10.53
CA LEU A 95 -9.19 -3.66 10.70
C LEU A 95 -10.09 -2.87 9.74
N ASP A 96 -10.98 -3.58 9.05
CA ASP A 96 -12.00 -2.93 8.23
C ASP A 96 -13.04 -2.25 9.10
N ARG A 97 -13.44 -1.04 8.71
CA ARG A 97 -14.61 -0.38 9.29
C ARG A 97 -15.89 -0.86 8.62
N ASN A 98 -16.99 -0.74 9.36
CA ASN A 98 -18.34 -1.09 8.94
C ASN A 98 -19.23 0.14 8.73
N VAL A 99 -18.64 1.33 8.69
CA VAL A 99 -19.30 2.60 8.39
C VAL A 99 -18.39 3.39 7.45
N PRO A 100 -18.96 4.12 6.47
CA PRO A 100 -18.17 4.93 5.56
C PRO A 100 -17.53 6.10 6.30
N ASP A 101 -16.46 6.64 5.73
CA ASP A 101 -15.79 7.81 6.27
C ASP A 101 -16.62 9.09 6.07
N PRO A 102 -16.44 10.11 6.94
CA PRO A 102 -17.08 11.41 6.75
C PRO A 102 -16.76 12.02 5.39
N THR A 103 -17.73 12.71 4.80
CA THR A 103 -17.56 13.43 3.52
C THR A 103 -16.67 14.66 3.68
N GLY A 104 -15.97 15.07 2.62
CA GLY A 104 -15.23 16.33 2.58
C GLY A 104 -13.92 16.32 3.38
N LEU A 105 -13.36 15.13 3.62
CA LEU A 105 -12.06 15.00 4.26
C LEU A 105 -10.90 15.07 3.25
N ILE A 106 -11.08 14.50 2.06
CA ILE A 106 -10.02 14.40 1.04
C ILE A 106 -9.71 15.78 0.44
N PRO A 107 -8.43 16.13 0.23
CA PRO A 107 -8.00 17.30 -0.51
C PRO A 107 -8.62 17.38 -1.91
N GLU A 108 -9.28 18.49 -2.20
CA GLU A 108 -9.83 18.78 -3.52
C GLU A 108 -8.74 19.28 -4.47
N PRO A 109 -8.74 18.89 -5.76
CA PRO A 109 -7.71 19.29 -6.73
C PRO A 109 -7.67 20.79 -7.02
N THR A 110 -8.70 21.53 -6.59
CA THR A 110 -8.83 22.99 -6.79
C THR A 110 -8.50 23.80 -5.53
N MET A 111 -8.13 23.15 -4.42
CA MET A 111 -7.77 23.86 -3.19
C MET A 111 -6.44 24.61 -3.35
N SER A 112 -6.27 25.72 -2.64
CA SER A 112 -4.97 26.42 -2.61
C SER A 112 -3.89 25.58 -1.93
N LEU A 113 -2.61 25.79 -2.28
CA LEU A 113 -1.50 25.12 -1.60
C LEU A 113 -1.52 25.32 -0.08
N SER A 114 -1.89 26.51 0.39
CA SER A 114 -1.98 26.79 1.83
C SER A 114 -3.01 25.91 2.55
N ALA A 115 -4.15 25.66 1.90
CA ALA A 115 -5.19 24.79 2.43
C ALA A 115 -4.74 23.32 2.38
N LEU A 116 -4.03 22.91 1.32
CA LEU A 116 -3.47 21.57 1.18
C LEU A 116 -2.48 21.27 2.32
N ILE A 117 -1.52 22.17 2.54
CA ILE A 117 -0.54 22.07 3.62
C ILE A 117 -1.24 21.99 4.99
N ASN A 118 -2.27 22.81 5.23
CA ASN A 118 -3.03 22.77 6.48
C ASN A 118 -3.77 21.44 6.67
N ALA A 119 -4.34 20.87 5.60
CA ALA A 119 -5.02 19.58 5.64
C ALA A 119 -4.05 18.42 5.97
N PHE A 120 -2.88 18.37 5.31
CA PHE A 120 -1.82 17.42 5.63
C PHE A 120 -1.24 17.63 7.03
N SER A 121 -1.08 18.87 7.47
CA SER A 121 -0.63 19.19 8.82
C SER A 121 -1.58 18.66 9.89
N ALA A 122 -2.90 18.74 9.66
CA ALA A 122 -3.92 18.21 10.57
C ALA A 122 -3.85 16.68 10.74
N ILE A 123 -3.27 15.96 9.78
CA ILE A 123 -3.03 14.52 9.85
C ILE A 123 -1.57 14.14 10.13
N GLY A 124 -0.74 15.12 10.53
CA GLY A 124 0.62 14.90 11.02
C GLY A 124 1.73 14.93 9.95
N PHE A 125 1.48 15.54 8.79
CA PHE A 125 2.42 15.64 7.68
C PHE A 125 2.94 17.07 7.54
N SER A 126 4.24 17.20 7.31
CA SER A 126 4.90 18.50 7.08
C SER A 126 4.65 19.00 5.66
N LYS A 127 4.97 20.26 5.37
CA LYS A 127 4.92 20.77 3.99
C LYS A 127 5.95 20.08 3.09
N GLU A 128 7.08 19.64 3.65
CA GLU A 128 8.08 18.83 2.96
C GLU A 128 7.52 17.45 2.61
N ASP A 129 6.77 16.83 3.54
CA ASP A 129 6.06 15.58 3.26
C ASP A 129 5.04 15.76 2.11
N VAL A 130 4.37 16.92 2.01
CA VAL A 130 3.49 17.24 0.88
C VAL A 130 4.26 17.21 -0.44
N VAL A 131 5.42 17.91 -0.52
CA VAL A 131 6.27 17.87 -1.72
C VAL A 131 6.63 16.44 -2.07
N THR A 132 7.06 15.64 -1.10
CA THR A 132 7.44 14.24 -1.31
C THR A 132 6.28 13.41 -1.86
N LEU A 133 5.08 13.51 -1.27
CA LEU A 133 3.91 12.73 -1.70
C LEU A 133 3.37 13.16 -3.07
N SER A 134 3.46 14.46 -3.42
CA SER A 134 3.08 14.95 -4.76
C SER A 134 3.88 14.28 -5.88
N GLY A 135 5.07 13.74 -5.59
CA GLY A 135 5.82 12.91 -6.54
C GLY A 135 5.08 11.66 -7.04
N ALA A 136 3.99 11.24 -6.38
CA ALA A 136 3.14 10.17 -6.90
C ALA A 136 2.37 10.56 -8.18
N HIS A 137 2.26 11.86 -8.49
CA HIS A 137 1.77 12.36 -9.79
C HIS A 137 2.75 12.05 -10.95
N SER A 138 3.88 11.40 -10.67
CA SER A 138 4.79 10.85 -11.68
C SER A 138 4.17 9.68 -12.48
N VAL A 139 3.12 9.04 -11.98
CA VAL A 139 2.46 7.91 -12.65
C VAL A 139 0.95 8.11 -12.74
N GLY A 140 0.35 7.51 -13.77
CA GLY A 140 -1.10 7.53 -13.98
C GLY A 140 -1.58 8.70 -14.85
N VAL A 141 -2.87 8.65 -15.19
CA VAL A 141 -3.52 9.64 -16.07
C VAL A 141 -4.83 10.08 -15.47
N CYS A 142 -5.19 11.32 -15.75
CA CYS A 142 -6.45 11.92 -15.32
C CYS A 142 -7.44 11.77 -16.48
N HIS A 143 -8.59 11.15 -16.21
CA HIS A 143 -9.58 10.83 -17.24
C HIS A 143 -10.64 11.92 -17.32
N GLY A 144 -10.92 12.43 -18.53
CA GLY A 144 -12.05 13.34 -18.78
C GLY A 144 -11.79 14.83 -18.51
N ILE A 145 -10.57 15.19 -18.10
CA ILE A 145 -10.09 16.58 -18.00
C ILE A 145 -8.70 16.70 -18.67
N PRO A 146 -8.34 17.84 -19.28
CA PRO A 146 -7.04 18.03 -19.93
C PRO A 146 -5.83 18.05 -18.98
N MET A 147 -6.01 17.79 -17.68
CA MET A 147 -4.99 17.91 -16.66
C MET A 147 -4.65 16.53 -16.09
N CYS A 148 -3.84 15.73 -16.83
CA CYS A 148 -2.70 14.88 -16.42
C CYS A 148 -2.24 14.03 -17.63
N PRO A 149 -1.25 14.42 -18.44
CA PRO A 149 -0.48 13.49 -19.25
C PRO A 149 0.52 12.78 -18.32
N GLY A 150 0.22 11.53 -18.00
CA GLY A 150 1.20 10.59 -17.50
C GLY A 150 1.10 9.32 -18.33
N HIS A 151 1.57 9.36 -19.58
CA HIS A 151 1.84 8.14 -20.34
C HIS A 151 3.01 7.34 -19.74
N ASN A 152 3.63 7.82 -18.66
CA ASN A 152 4.75 7.17 -18.03
C ASN A 152 4.25 6.02 -17.13
N THR A 153 4.72 4.83 -17.46
CA THR A 153 4.46 3.58 -16.74
C THR A 153 5.58 3.29 -15.75
N SER A 154 6.47 4.26 -15.48
CA SER A 154 7.55 4.20 -14.52
C SER A 154 7.41 5.34 -13.51
N PHE A 155 7.44 4.98 -12.23
CA PHE A 155 7.54 5.87 -11.10
C PHE A 155 8.96 6.44 -11.02
N GLY A 156 9.08 7.74 -10.80
CA GLY A 156 10.36 8.43 -10.92
C GLY A 156 10.27 9.91 -10.55
N ASN A 157 11.42 10.57 -10.57
CA ASN A 157 11.53 12.00 -10.29
C ASN A 157 11.22 12.90 -11.49
N HIS A 158 10.76 12.37 -12.62
CA HIS A 158 10.42 13.16 -13.81
C HIS A 158 9.30 14.17 -13.53
N TYR A 159 8.39 13.88 -12.60
CA TYR A 159 7.43 14.87 -12.08
C TYR A 159 8.12 16.18 -11.65
N TYR A 160 9.22 16.09 -10.90
CA TYR A 160 9.96 17.25 -10.43
C TYR A 160 10.81 17.88 -11.54
N GLN A 161 11.34 17.07 -12.45
CA GLN A 161 12.08 17.55 -13.62
C GLN A 161 11.18 18.41 -14.53
N GLU A 162 9.98 17.92 -14.84
CA GLU A 162 8.96 18.63 -15.61
C GLU A 162 8.57 19.96 -14.95
N LEU A 163 8.39 19.97 -13.62
CA LEU A 163 8.10 21.21 -12.87
C LEU A 163 9.22 22.26 -13.03
N ILE A 164 10.49 21.88 -12.87
CA ILE A 164 11.60 22.84 -12.99
C ILE A 164 11.90 23.25 -14.44
N GLU A 165 11.55 22.41 -15.41
CA GLU A 165 11.65 22.70 -16.85
C GLU A 165 10.48 23.56 -17.36
N GLY A 166 9.40 23.67 -16.58
CA GLY A 166 8.21 24.42 -16.93
C GLY A 166 7.22 23.66 -17.79
N ASP A 167 7.33 22.32 -17.87
CA ASP A 167 6.29 21.47 -18.45
C ASP A 167 5.16 21.26 -17.44
N LEU A 168 4.17 22.14 -17.54
CA LEU A 168 3.00 22.13 -16.66
C LEU A 168 1.88 21.24 -17.18
N SER A 169 2.13 20.47 -18.24
CA SER A 169 1.14 19.56 -18.80
C SER A 169 0.71 18.59 -17.70
N GLY A 170 -0.56 18.70 -17.31
CA GLY A 170 -1.14 17.84 -16.30
C GLY A 170 -0.92 18.17 -14.85
N LYS A 171 -0.23 19.27 -14.58
CA LYS A 171 0.04 19.70 -13.22
C LYS A 171 -1.17 20.45 -12.68
N LEU A 172 -1.53 20.17 -11.43
CA LEU A 172 -2.49 20.94 -10.67
C LEU A 172 -1.94 22.33 -10.37
N PRO A 173 -2.81 23.32 -10.07
CA PRO A 173 -2.36 24.59 -9.52
C PRO A 173 -1.44 24.39 -8.30
N THR A 174 -1.77 23.44 -7.42
CA THR A 174 -0.96 23.10 -6.24
C THR A 174 0.41 22.53 -6.58
N ASP A 175 0.56 21.78 -7.68
CA ASP A 175 1.85 21.26 -8.13
C ASP A 175 2.79 22.40 -8.56
N VAL A 176 2.23 23.40 -9.25
CA VAL A 176 2.98 24.58 -9.72
C VAL A 176 3.35 25.47 -8.53
N GLU A 177 2.42 25.65 -7.58
CA GLU A 177 2.61 26.46 -6.37
C GLU A 177 3.72 25.90 -5.46
N LEU A 178 4.11 24.61 -5.58
CA LEU A 178 5.29 24.06 -4.86
C LEU A 178 6.57 24.84 -5.15
N LEU A 179 6.65 25.45 -6.34
CA LEU A 179 7.77 26.29 -6.77
C LEU A 179 7.67 27.72 -6.24
N GLU A 180 6.66 28.12 -5.47
CA GLU A 180 6.55 29.49 -4.93
C GLU A 180 7.22 29.64 -3.55
N ASP A 181 7.08 28.63 -2.68
CA ASP A 181 7.74 28.57 -1.37
C ASP A 181 9.22 28.18 -1.51
N ASN A 182 10.12 28.92 -0.87
CA ASN A 182 11.57 28.70 -1.01
C ASN A 182 12.01 27.31 -0.50
N THR A 183 11.42 26.82 0.60
CA THR A 183 11.78 25.50 1.16
C THR A 183 11.29 24.39 0.24
N MET A 184 10.04 24.48 -0.21
CA MET A 184 9.45 23.48 -1.12
C MET A 184 10.16 23.49 -2.46
N ARG A 185 10.46 24.67 -3.04
CA ARG A 185 11.24 24.80 -4.27
C ARG A 185 12.61 24.15 -4.16
N SER A 186 13.32 24.34 -3.05
CA SER A 186 14.63 23.69 -2.83
C SER A 186 14.52 22.16 -2.80
N LEU A 187 13.45 21.62 -2.20
CA LEU A 187 13.20 20.19 -2.16
C LEU A 187 12.80 19.63 -3.54
N VAL A 188 11.96 20.34 -4.29
CA VAL A 188 11.63 20.03 -5.70
C VAL A 188 12.90 19.96 -6.54
N GLN A 189 13.79 20.95 -6.42
CA GLN A 189 15.08 20.95 -7.11
C GLN A 189 15.98 19.78 -6.68
N GLN A 190 15.98 19.43 -5.39
CA GLN A 190 16.74 18.28 -4.91
C GLN A 190 16.23 16.97 -5.54
N TYR A 191 14.92 16.74 -5.52
CA TYR A 191 14.35 15.53 -6.11
C TYR A 191 14.51 15.47 -7.62
N ALA A 192 14.40 16.58 -8.34
CA ALA A 192 14.64 16.62 -9.79
C ALA A 192 16.08 16.19 -10.16
N ASN A 193 17.06 16.46 -9.28
CA ASN A 193 18.47 16.14 -9.49
C ASN A 193 18.89 14.76 -8.93
N ASP A 194 18.15 14.22 -7.96
CA ASP A 194 18.50 12.97 -7.28
C ASP A 194 17.28 12.07 -7.05
N ASN A 195 17.07 11.14 -7.99
CA ASN A 195 16.01 10.15 -7.90
C ASN A 195 16.18 9.18 -6.71
N SER A 196 17.42 8.94 -6.27
CA SER A 196 17.67 8.04 -5.14
C SER A 196 17.24 8.69 -3.82
N GLN A 197 17.52 9.99 -3.67
CA GLN A 197 17.03 10.78 -2.55
C GLN A 197 15.50 10.85 -2.54
N PHE A 198 14.87 11.11 -3.70
CA PHE A 198 13.40 11.07 -3.83
C PHE A 198 12.83 9.72 -3.39
N PHE A 199 13.38 8.61 -3.87
CA PHE A 199 12.91 7.26 -3.54
C PHE A 199 13.04 6.95 -2.05
N SER A 200 14.15 7.35 -1.43
CA SER A 200 14.39 7.19 0.01
C SER A 200 13.33 7.93 0.84
N ASP A 201 13.10 9.20 0.51
CA ASP A 201 12.10 10.01 1.22
C ASP A 201 10.67 9.56 0.94
N PHE A 202 10.35 9.23 -0.32
CA PHE A 202 9.03 8.74 -0.68
C PHE A 202 8.69 7.44 0.06
N SER A 203 9.64 6.49 0.15
CA SER A 203 9.43 5.26 0.92
C SER A 203 9.09 5.54 2.38
N ARG A 204 9.83 6.46 3.01
CA ARG A 204 9.60 6.87 4.40
C ARG A 204 8.24 7.58 4.57
N VAL A 205 7.94 8.56 3.74
CA VAL A 205 6.74 9.40 3.88
C VAL A 205 5.47 8.65 3.46
N PHE A 206 5.50 7.93 2.35
CA PHE A 206 4.38 7.08 1.93
C PHE A 206 4.18 5.92 2.90
N GLY A 207 5.26 5.29 3.39
CA GLY A 207 5.20 4.30 4.46
C GLY A 207 4.52 4.82 5.72
N LYS A 208 4.88 6.03 6.17
CA LYS A 208 4.21 6.74 7.27
C LYS A 208 2.72 6.98 6.96
N TYR A 209 2.39 7.40 5.73
CA TYR A 209 1.01 7.67 5.29
C TYR A 209 0.12 6.41 5.31
N ILE A 210 0.60 5.32 4.72
CA ILE A 210 -0.14 4.05 4.69
C ILE A 210 -0.14 3.31 6.04
N SER A 211 0.70 3.72 6.98
CA SER A 211 0.70 3.17 8.35
C SER A 211 -0.29 3.86 9.28
N ARG A 212 -1.02 4.87 8.80
CA ARG A 212 -2.04 5.56 9.60
C ARG A 212 -3.18 4.61 9.94
N ILE A 213 -3.39 4.38 11.23
CA ILE A 213 -4.56 3.68 11.76
C ILE A 213 -5.38 4.71 12.54
N HIS A 214 -6.60 4.98 12.09
CA HIS A 214 -7.55 5.74 12.89
C HIS A 214 -8.36 4.75 13.73
N CYS A 215 -7.76 4.21 14.79
CA CYS A 215 -8.60 3.68 15.85
C CYS A 215 -9.18 4.89 16.57
N ASN A 216 -10.45 5.18 16.28
CA ASN A 216 -11.28 5.90 17.23
C ASN A 216 -11.07 5.19 18.56
N GLN A 217 -10.48 5.88 19.55
CA GLN A 217 -10.08 5.29 20.82
C GLN A 217 -11.17 4.35 21.32
N THR A 218 -10.98 3.04 21.13
CA THR A 218 -11.73 2.09 21.92
C THR A 218 -11.30 2.38 23.35
N SER A 219 -12.25 2.36 24.27
CA SER A 219 -12.14 2.87 25.65
C SER A 219 -11.05 2.21 26.53
N THR A 220 -10.10 1.48 25.94
CA THR A 220 -9.01 0.76 26.59
C THR A 220 -7.76 0.69 25.69
N GLY A 221 -7.06 1.81 25.50
CA GLY A 221 -5.64 1.82 25.13
C GLY A 221 -5.25 2.53 23.82
N PRO A 222 -3.96 2.87 23.66
CA PRO A 222 -3.41 3.46 22.44
C PRO A 222 -3.50 2.49 21.25
N CYS A 223 -3.66 3.05 20.05
CA CYS A 223 -3.67 2.30 18.79
C CYS A 223 -2.40 1.46 18.61
N PRO A 224 -2.50 0.18 18.22
CA PRO A 224 -1.33 -0.56 17.80
C PRO A 224 -0.95 -0.13 16.37
N LEU A 225 -0.12 0.91 16.24
CA LEU A 225 1.07 1.01 15.39
C LEU A 225 1.63 2.43 15.55
N ASP A 226 2.36 2.64 16.64
CA ASP A 226 3.21 3.80 16.84
C ASP A 226 4.53 3.60 16.07
N ASP A 227 4.94 4.66 15.36
CA ASP A 227 6.30 4.94 14.88
C ASP A 227 6.91 4.07 13.77
N ILE A 228 6.57 4.40 12.52
CA ILE A 228 7.55 4.40 11.42
C ILE A 228 7.67 5.84 10.94
N GLY A 229 8.43 6.63 11.68
CA GLY A 229 8.61 8.03 11.34
C GLY A 229 9.64 8.79 12.16
N ASN A 230 9.98 8.34 13.38
CA ASN A 230 10.94 9.07 14.20
C ASN A 230 12.32 8.39 14.25
N SER A 231 13.14 8.60 13.23
CA SER A 231 14.59 8.50 13.38
C SER A 231 15.12 9.85 13.86
N THR A 232 14.86 10.19 15.13
CA THR A 232 15.77 11.08 15.88
C THR A 232 16.32 10.32 17.07
N THR A 233 17.62 10.06 16.99
CA THR A 233 18.49 9.68 18.09
C THR A 233 18.31 10.67 19.24
N SER A 234 17.52 10.29 20.24
CA SER A 234 17.49 10.97 21.53
C SER A 234 17.90 9.99 22.62
N THR A 235 19.21 10.02 22.91
CA THR A 235 19.79 9.42 24.10
C THR A 235 19.14 10.04 25.34
N SER A 236 18.19 9.35 25.95
CA SER A 236 17.65 9.69 27.26
C SER A 236 18.06 8.60 28.24
N THR A 237 19.17 8.87 28.94
CA THR A 237 19.62 8.12 30.10
C THR A 237 18.58 8.25 31.22
N SER A 238 17.82 7.19 31.44
CA SER A 238 16.99 7.02 32.63
C SER A 238 17.50 5.84 33.44
N SER A 239 18.18 6.16 34.53
CA SER A 239 18.66 5.25 35.56
C SER A 239 17.49 4.56 36.26
N VAL A 240 17.33 3.26 36.03
CA VAL A 240 16.45 2.41 36.84
C VAL A 240 17.35 1.56 37.74
N THR A 241 17.17 1.72 39.05
CA THR A 241 17.85 0.97 40.10
C THR A 241 17.43 -0.51 40.06
N SER A 242 18.39 -1.40 39.79
CA SER A 242 18.22 -2.86 39.85
C SER A 242 17.94 -3.33 41.27
N SER A 243 16.78 -3.97 41.48
CA SER A 243 16.58 -4.92 42.57
C SER A 243 16.73 -6.33 42.00
N VAL A 244 17.74 -7.04 42.50
CA VAL A 244 18.15 -8.38 42.10
C VAL A 244 17.18 -9.43 42.65
N ILE A 245 16.65 -10.31 41.79
CA ILE A 245 16.01 -11.57 42.17
C ILE A 245 16.67 -12.69 41.32
N PRO A 246 17.10 -13.81 41.92
CA PRO A 246 17.96 -14.78 41.24
C PRO A 246 17.19 -15.72 40.29
N VAL A 247 17.89 -16.09 39.22
CA VAL A 247 17.52 -17.01 38.15
C VAL A 247 17.38 -18.45 38.68
N VAL A 248 16.23 -19.08 38.44
CA VAL A 248 16.04 -20.54 38.53
C VAL A 248 16.02 -21.09 37.12
N ALA A 249 16.88 -22.08 36.86
CA ALA A 249 17.12 -22.68 35.55
C ALA A 249 15.92 -23.50 35.04
N SER A 250 15.64 -23.35 33.74
CA SER A 250 14.72 -24.21 32.97
C SER A 250 15.35 -25.57 32.66
N PRO A 251 14.61 -26.69 32.74
CA PRO A 251 15.07 -27.96 32.20
C PRO A 251 14.70 -28.09 30.71
N SER A 252 15.68 -28.57 29.94
CA SER A 252 15.61 -29.00 28.55
C SER A 252 14.67 -30.20 28.36
N SER A 253 13.71 -30.09 27.43
CA SER A 253 12.91 -31.23 26.97
C SER A 253 13.45 -31.78 25.65
N SER A 254 14.15 -32.90 25.74
CA SER A 254 14.61 -33.74 24.64
C SER A 254 13.47 -34.66 24.18
N PHE A 255 13.21 -34.73 22.88
CA PHE A 255 12.32 -35.73 22.29
C PHE A 255 12.94 -37.14 22.37
N PRO A 256 12.22 -38.19 22.80
CA PRO A 256 12.70 -39.55 22.72
C PRO A 256 12.31 -40.22 21.40
N SER A 257 13.31 -40.78 20.74
CA SER A 257 13.20 -41.80 19.70
C SER A 257 12.88 -43.17 20.35
N SER A 258 11.83 -43.84 19.88
CA SER A 258 11.51 -45.21 20.28
C SER A 258 11.89 -46.22 19.20
N SER A 259 12.95 -46.97 19.47
CA SER A 259 13.31 -48.22 18.78
C SER A 259 13.32 -49.33 19.82
N SER A 260 12.58 -50.43 19.60
CA SER A 260 12.66 -51.69 20.36
C SER A 260 11.79 -52.79 19.72
N PRO A 261 12.04 -54.09 19.98
CA PRO A 261 12.46 -55.00 18.92
C PRO A 261 11.57 -56.24 18.68
N ILE A 262 12.04 -57.00 17.70
CA ILE A 262 11.63 -58.28 17.10
C ILE A 262 11.22 -59.37 18.12
N ILE A 263 10.08 -60.04 17.86
CA ILE A 263 9.76 -61.40 18.32
C ILE A 263 9.41 -62.28 17.11
N ILE A 264 9.96 -63.48 17.11
CA ILE A 264 9.98 -64.50 16.05
C ILE A 264 8.70 -65.35 16.08
N GLY A 265 8.11 -65.63 14.91
CA GLY A 265 7.06 -66.63 14.70
C GLY A 265 6.93 -67.03 13.22
N SER A 266 7.10 -68.32 12.95
CA SER A 266 7.28 -69.05 11.68
C SER A 266 6.08 -69.05 10.68
N PRO A 267 6.22 -69.61 9.45
CA PRO A 267 5.75 -68.98 8.21
C PRO A 267 4.44 -69.54 7.63
N ILE A 268 3.78 -68.74 6.79
CA ILE A 268 2.87 -69.23 5.75
C ILE A 268 3.24 -68.55 4.42
N VAL A 269 3.57 -69.39 3.45
CA VAL A 269 3.89 -69.08 2.04
C VAL A 269 2.62 -68.65 1.31
N ILE A 270 2.70 -67.68 0.38
CA ILE A 270 2.11 -67.70 -0.99
C ILE A 270 2.41 -66.35 -1.72
N SER A 271 3.20 -66.48 -2.78
CA SER A 271 3.15 -65.82 -4.10
C SER A 271 3.17 -64.29 -4.28
N SER A 272 4.34 -63.83 -4.75
CA SER A 272 4.66 -62.76 -5.72
C SER A 272 3.54 -61.97 -6.43
N SER A 273 3.63 -60.65 -6.39
CA SER A 273 3.66 -59.80 -7.61
C SER A 273 4.16 -58.38 -7.30
N SER A 274 5.06 -57.90 -8.13
CA SER A 274 5.74 -56.60 -8.10
C SER A 274 4.89 -55.50 -8.72
N SER A 275 4.78 -54.34 -8.07
CA SER A 275 4.50 -53.07 -8.74
C SER A 275 5.13 -51.90 -7.99
N SER A 276 6.06 -51.24 -8.66
CA SER A 276 6.71 -49.98 -8.27
C SER A 276 5.75 -48.81 -8.48
N SER A 277 5.53 -48.00 -7.45
CA SER A 277 4.92 -46.67 -7.61
C SER A 277 5.79 -45.62 -6.95
N SER A 278 6.30 -44.71 -7.79
CA SER A 278 7.04 -43.50 -7.43
C SER A 278 6.06 -42.44 -6.94
N SER A 279 6.25 -41.96 -5.70
CA SER A 279 5.50 -40.83 -5.14
C SER A 279 6.13 -39.51 -5.60
N THR A 280 5.44 -38.78 -6.49
CA THR A 280 5.74 -37.39 -6.84
C THR A 280 5.11 -36.43 -5.83
N SER A 281 5.88 -35.42 -5.42
CA SER A 281 5.46 -34.33 -4.55
C SER A 281 4.44 -33.42 -5.25
N SER A 282 3.27 -33.24 -4.66
CA SER A 282 2.25 -32.31 -5.13
C SER A 282 2.60 -30.89 -4.72
N SER A 283 2.97 -30.03 -5.67
CA SER A 283 2.93 -28.58 -5.50
C SER A 283 1.47 -28.13 -5.66
N GLU A 284 0.90 -27.49 -4.64
CA GLU A 284 -0.41 -26.83 -4.75
C GLU A 284 -0.33 -25.71 -5.79
N SER A 285 -0.87 -25.97 -6.98
CA SER A 285 -1.11 -24.95 -8.00
C SER A 285 -2.44 -24.25 -7.70
N PHE A 286 -2.39 -22.94 -7.42
CA PHE A 286 -3.58 -22.10 -7.33
C PHE A 286 -4.34 -22.13 -8.66
N PRO A 287 -5.69 -22.15 -8.65
CA PRO A 287 -6.46 -22.11 -9.87
C PRO A 287 -6.18 -20.80 -10.63
N PRO A 288 -6.15 -20.83 -11.97
CA PRO A 288 -5.97 -19.62 -12.77
C PRO A 288 -7.12 -18.66 -12.52
N VAL A 289 -6.78 -17.39 -12.28
CA VAL A 289 -7.74 -16.28 -12.25
C VAL A 289 -8.45 -16.23 -13.61
N PRO A 290 -9.79 -16.28 -13.67
CA PRO A 290 -10.50 -16.23 -14.94
C PRO A 290 -10.21 -14.90 -15.64
N PRO A 291 -10.01 -14.88 -16.97
CA PRO A 291 -9.88 -13.65 -17.71
C PRO A 291 -11.20 -12.88 -17.62
N ILE A 292 -11.14 -11.65 -17.09
CA ILE A 292 -12.30 -10.75 -17.09
C ILE A 292 -12.40 -10.14 -18.50
N SER A 293 -13.16 -10.81 -19.35
CA SER A 293 -13.56 -10.33 -20.67
C SER A 293 -14.71 -9.33 -20.52
N GLY A 294 -14.39 -8.05 -20.35
CA GLY A 294 -15.35 -6.96 -20.43
C GLY A 294 -14.91 -5.93 -21.47
N PRO A 295 -15.77 -5.50 -22.41
CA PRO A 295 -15.40 -4.43 -23.34
C PRO A 295 -15.22 -3.13 -22.55
N PHE A 296 -14.04 -2.52 -22.69
CA PHE A 296 -13.81 -1.14 -22.30
C PHE A 296 -14.72 -0.24 -23.14
N SER A 297 -15.90 0.05 -22.61
CA SER A 297 -16.62 1.24 -23.00
C SER A 297 -16.01 2.37 -22.21
N ASN A 298 -15.47 3.39 -22.90
CA ASN A 298 -15.06 4.63 -22.26
C ASN A 298 -16.19 5.06 -21.29
N PRO A 299 -15.89 5.30 -20.00
CA PRO A 299 -16.89 5.83 -19.11
C PRO A 299 -17.42 7.15 -19.69
N PRO A 300 -18.72 7.46 -19.54
CA PRO A 300 -19.28 8.73 -19.99
C PRO A 300 -18.44 9.87 -19.40
N SER A 301 -18.15 10.86 -20.24
CA SER A 301 -17.42 12.08 -19.87
C SER A 301 -18.11 12.74 -18.68
N ASN A 302 -17.58 12.51 -17.48
CA ASN A 302 -18.02 13.18 -16.27
C ASN A 302 -17.22 14.49 -16.16
N PRO A 303 -17.85 15.67 -16.20
CA PRO A 303 -17.13 16.95 -16.18
C PRO A 303 -16.43 17.27 -14.85
N GLY A 304 -16.54 16.40 -13.84
CA GLY A 304 -15.84 16.51 -12.55
C GLY A 304 -14.70 15.52 -12.37
N GLY A 305 -13.93 15.23 -13.42
CA GLY A 305 -12.86 14.23 -13.38
C GLY A 305 -11.90 14.44 -12.20
N SER A 306 -11.78 13.42 -11.34
CA SER A 306 -10.77 13.41 -10.28
C SER A 306 -9.40 13.45 -10.94
N VAL A 307 -8.62 14.45 -10.54
CA VAL A 307 -7.18 14.40 -10.70
C VAL A 307 -6.69 13.31 -9.75
N LEU A 308 -5.59 12.63 -10.08
CA LEU A 308 -4.78 12.01 -9.04
C LEU A 308 -4.38 13.15 -8.10
N SER A 309 -5.15 13.41 -7.05
CA SER A 309 -4.61 14.01 -5.84
C SER A 309 -4.12 12.82 -5.03
N VAL A 310 -2.80 12.68 -4.92
CA VAL A 310 -2.13 11.77 -3.99
C VAL A 310 -1.51 12.61 -2.87
#